data_AF-A0AAD7ZAT0-F1
#
_entry.id   AF-A0AAD7ZAT0-F1
#
_cell.length_a   1.000
_cell.length_b   1.000
_cell.length_c   1.000
_cell.angle_alpha   90.00
_cell.angle_beta   90.00
_cell.angle_gamma   90.00
#
_symmetry.space_group_name_H-M   'P 1'
#
loop_
_entity.id
_entity.type
_entity.pdbx_description
1 polymer ?
#
loop_
_entity_poly.entity_id
_entity_poly.type
_entity_poly.pdbx_seq_one_letter_code
_entity_poly.pdbx_strand_id
1 'polypeptide(L)'
;MMKSIALLIVVTSSQASNYCLICKDHTMCIYEENFGSKCKDVKTYQVDEGSQQLIVDIHNVLRSYVATGKESRGKTASQPPASNMRAL
;
A
#
# COMPACT_ATOMS: atom_id res chain seq x y z
N MET A 1 -38.46 3.16 -39.13
CA MET A 1 -37.32 2.22 -39.05
C MET A 1 -36.63 2.41 -37.70
N MET A 2 -36.90 1.55 -36.73
CA MET A 2 -36.26 1.58 -35.40
C MET A 2 -34.82 1.09 -35.52
N LYS A 3 -33.84 1.93 -35.17
CA LYS A 3 -32.43 1.53 -35.06
C LYS A 3 -32.20 0.97 -33.67
N SER A 4 -32.10 -0.35 -33.55
CA SER A 4 -31.69 -1.01 -32.30
C SER A 4 -30.22 -0.68 -32.02
N ILE A 5 -29.94 0.01 -30.92
CA ILE A 5 -28.58 0.25 -30.42
C ILE A 5 -28.24 -0.94 -29.51
N ALA A 6 -27.33 -1.80 -29.97
CA ALA A 6 -26.77 -2.85 -29.14
C ALA A 6 -25.75 -2.23 -28.17
N LEU A 7 -26.03 -2.30 -26.86
CA LEU A 7 -25.10 -1.89 -25.81
C LEU A 7 -24.08 -3.02 -25.60
N LEU A 8 -22.84 -2.81 -26.06
CA LEU A 8 -21.74 -3.74 -25.86
C LEU A 8 -21.21 -3.59 -24.42
N ILE A 9 -21.62 -4.49 -23.52
CA ILE A 9 -21.06 -4.55 -22.16
C ILE A 9 -19.70 -5.23 -22.26
N VAL A 10 -18.62 -4.44 -22.21
CA VAL A 10 -17.26 -4.97 -22.12
C VAL A 10 -17.04 -5.45 -20.69
N VAL A 11 -17.17 -6.76 -20.46
CA VAL A 11 -16.78 -7.38 -19.19
C VAL A 11 -15.25 -7.46 -19.17
N THR A 12 -14.62 -6.55 -18.44
CA THR A 12 -13.17 -6.65 -18.17
C THR A 12 -12.98 -7.62 -17.00
N SER A 13 -12.45 -8.82 -17.27
CA SER A 13 -12.00 -9.71 -16.19
C SER A 13 -10.67 -9.19 -15.66
N SER A 14 -10.62 -8.82 -14.37
CA SER A 14 -9.34 -8.55 -13.69
C SER A 14 -8.55 -9.85 -13.61
N GLN A 15 -7.57 -10.03 -14.50
CA GLN A 15 -6.64 -11.15 -14.39
C GLN A 15 -5.85 -10.98 -13.09
N ALA A 16 -5.88 -11.98 -12.21
CA ALA A 16 -4.99 -12.00 -11.06
C ALA A 16 -3.54 -11.85 -11.54
N SER A 17 -2.81 -10.88 -11.02
CA SER A 17 -1.41 -10.66 -11.38
C SER A 17 -0.59 -11.91 -11.02
N ASN A 18 0.17 -12.45 -11.97
CA ASN A 18 1.13 -13.51 -11.68
C ASN A 18 2.34 -12.91 -10.95
N TYR A 19 2.25 -12.87 -9.62
CA TYR A 19 3.27 -12.28 -8.75
C TYR A 19 4.64 -12.99 -8.85
N CYS A 20 4.68 -14.23 -9.31
CA CYS A 20 5.93 -14.98 -9.50
C CYS A 20 6.80 -14.41 -10.64
N LEU A 21 6.20 -13.60 -11.54
CA LEU A 21 6.93 -12.93 -12.61
C LEU A 21 7.64 -11.65 -12.13
N ILE A 22 7.26 -11.08 -10.98
CA ILE A 22 7.94 -9.92 -10.40
C ILE A 22 9.27 -10.37 -9.79
N CYS A 23 9.20 -11.32 -8.86
CA CYS A 23 10.35 -12.05 -8.33
C CYS A 23 9.90 -13.42 -7.80
N LYS A 24 10.79 -14.43 -7.84
CA LYS A 24 10.46 -15.82 -7.49
C LYS A 24 10.04 -15.99 -6.02
N ASP A 25 10.48 -15.11 -5.15
CA ASP A 25 10.26 -15.08 -3.71
C ASP A 25 9.22 -14.03 -3.28
N HIS A 26 8.44 -13.49 -4.22
CA HIS A 26 7.40 -12.51 -3.94
C HIS A 26 6.38 -13.09 -2.94
N THR A 27 6.02 -12.34 -1.88
CA THR A 27 5.09 -12.79 -0.82
C THR A 27 3.81 -13.41 -1.37
N MET A 28 3.15 -12.74 -2.33
CA MET A 28 1.92 -13.22 -2.97
C MET A 28 2.12 -14.39 -3.97
N CYS A 29 3.36 -14.74 -4.32
CA CYS A 29 3.69 -15.94 -5.09
C CYS A 29 3.94 -17.13 -4.16
N ILE A 30 4.65 -16.91 -3.04
CA ILE A 30 5.03 -17.98 -2.11
C ILE A 30 3.91 -18.32 -1.11
N TYR A 31 3.02 -17.38 -0.81
CA TYR A 31 1.90 -17.55 0.13
C TYR A 31 0.59 -17.20 -0.57
N GLU A 32 0.02 -18.17 -1.28
CA GLU A 32 -1.15 -17.90 -2.13
C GLU A 32 -2.40 -17.59 -1.29
N GLU A 33 -2.82 -18.44 -0.33
CA GLU A 33 -4.08 -18.15 0.40
C GLU A 33 -4.17 -18.67 1.85
N ASN A 34 -3.08 -19.17 2.44
CA ASN A 34 -3.13 -19.78 3.77
C ASN A 34 -2.32 -19.02 4.82
N PHE A 35 -2.92 -18.85 5.99
CA PHE A 35 -2.19 -18.44 7.18
C PHE A 35 -1.14 -19.50 7.50
N GLY A 36 0.07 -19.05 7.86
CA GLY A 36 1.13 -19.97 8.26
C GLY A 36 0.71 -20.79 9.49
N SER A 37 1.25 -22.00 9.64
CA SER A 37 0.95 -22.93 10.74
C SER A 37 1.20 -22.39 12.15
N LYS A 38 1.89 -21.25 12.27
CA LYS A 38 2.12 -20.54 13.54
C LYS A 38 0.93 -19.68 13.97
N CYS A 39 0.01 -19.36 13.07
CA CYS A 39 -1.19 -18.61 13.37
C CYS A 39 -2.27 -19.56 13.89
N LYS A 40 -2.71 -19.38 15.15
CA LYS A 40 -3.73 -20.24 15.79
C LYS A 40 -5.13 -19.67 15.66
N ASP A 41 -5.35 -18.49 16.24
CA ASP A 41 -6.65 -17.82 16.28
C ASP A 41 -6.67 -16.64 15.30
N VAL A 42 -6.70 -16.98 14.01
CA VAL A 42 -6.65 -15.98 12.95
C VAL A 42 -7.90 -15.10 12.98
N LYS A 43 -7.69 -13.79 13.07
CA LYS A 43 -8.72 -12.78 12.86
C LYS A 43 -8.23 -11.82 11.80
N THR A 44 -8.99 -11.69 10.72
CA THR A 44 -8.70 -10.76 9.63
C THR A 44 -9.52 -9.49 9.83
N TYR A 45 -8.83 -8.36 9.85
CA TYR A 45 -9.45 -7.04 9.86
C TYR A 45 -8.96 -6.29 8.63
N GLN A 46 -9.90 -5.67 7.90
CA GLN A 46 -9.54 -4.69 6.90
C GLN A 46 -9.24 -3.37 7.60
N VAL A 47 -8.27 -2.62 7.07
CA VAL A 47 -8.06 -1.23 7.48
C VAL A 47 -9.13 -0.41 6.79
N ASP A 48 -10.04 0.20 7.54
CA ASP A 48 -11.09 1.05 6.98
C ASP A 48 -10.49 2.34 6.38
N GLU A 49 -11.25 3.01 5.51
CA GLU A 49 -10.78 4.21 4.79
C GLU A 49 -10.30 5.33 5.73
N GLY A 50 -10.98 5.51 6.87
CA GLY A 50 -10.60 6.50 7.88
C GLY A 50 -9.25 6.16 8.52
N SER A 51 -9.06 4.89 8.88
CA SER A 51 -7.77 4.38 9.38
C SER A 51 -6.67 4.45 8.32
N GLN A 52 -6.97 4.17 7.05
CA GLN A 52 -6.00 4.30 5.95
C GLN A 52 -5.52 5.74 5.81
N GLN A 53 -6.45 6.70 5.80
CA GLN A 53 -6.11 8.13 5.72
C GLN A 53 -5.28 8.57 6.93
N LEU A 54 -5.70 8.17 8.15
CA LEU A 54 -4.97 8.49 9.38
C LEU A 54 -3.52 7.98 9.34
N ILE A 55 -3.32 6.75 8.85
CA ILE A 55 -1.98 6.17 8.70
C ILE A 55 -1.14 7.04 7.75
N VAL A 56 -1.67 7.40 6.57
CA VAL A 56 -0.97 8.23 5.59
C VAL A 56 -0.65 9.61 6.16
N ASP A 57 -1.60 10.24 6.86
CA ASP A 57 -1.43 11.56 7.48
C ASP A 57 -0.33 11.58 8.53
N ILE A 58 -0.32 10.58 9.43
CA ILE A 58 0.73 10.45 10.44
C ILE A 58 2.11 10.29 9.79
N HIS A 59 2.22 9.46 8.74
CA HIS A 59 3.48 9.31 8.01
C HIS A 59 3.91 10.62 7.36
N ASN A 60 2.99 11.37 6.75
CA ASN A 60 3.29 12.65 6.11
C ASN A 60 3.71 13.73 7.12
N VAL A 61 3.10 13.75 8.31
CA VAL A 61 3.54 14.62 9.42
C VAL A 61 4.97 14.29 9.84
N LEU A 62 5.30 13.02 10.04
CA LEU A 62 6.64 12.59 10.43
C LEU A 62 7.68 12.85 9.33
N ARG A 63 7.33 12.56 8.07
CA ARG A 63 8.19 12.85 6.90
C ARG A 63 8.48 14.35 6.79
N SER A 64 7.48 15.20 7.00
CA SER A 64 7.65 16.66 7.00
C SER A 64 8.49 17.16 8.18
N TYR A 65 8.30 16.57 9.37
CA TYR A 65 9.11 16.89 10.55
C TYR A 65 10.60 16.65 10.31
N VAL A 66 10.95 15.51 9.71
CA VAL A 66 12.34 15.22 9.30
C VAL A 66 12.78 16.15 8.16
N ALA A 67 11.96 16.31 7.12
CA ALA A 67 12.32 17.10 5.93
C ALA A 67 12.58 18.58 6.24
N THR A 68 11.94 19.13 7.27
CA THR A 68 12.15 20.50 7.74
C THR A 68 13.31 20.63 8.74
N GLY A 69 14.06 19.56 8.98
CA GLY A 69 15.23 19.55 9.87
C GLY A 69 14.88 19.68 11.35
N LYS A 70 13.64 19.34 11.74
CA LYS A 70 13.17 19.51 13.13
C LYS A 70 13.47 18.31 14.03
N GLU A 71 13.77 17.15 13.45
CA GLU A 71 14.11 15.94 14.20
C GLU A 71 15.52 16.05 14.80
N SER A 72 15.59 16.33 16.11
CA SER A 72 16.83 16.53 16.84
C SER A 72 17.49 15.24 17.32
N ARG A 73 16.80 14.10 17.25
CA ARG A 73 17.35 12.81 17.68
C ARG A 73 18.32 12.26 16.63
N GLY A 74 19.38 11.63 17.14
CA GLY A 74 20.34 10.86 16.37
C GLY A 74 21.57 10.56 17.22
N LYS A 75 22.29 9.48 16.92
CA LYS A 75 23.44 9.04 17.74
C LYS A 75 24.58 10.06 17.73
N THR A 76 24.78 10.74 16.61
CA THR A 76 25.90 11.66 16.38
C THR A 76 25.45 13.10 16.13
N ALA A 77 24.28 13.30 15.51
CA ALA A 77 23.70 14.59 15.19
C ALA A 77 22.19 14.47 14.91
N SER A 78 21.50 15.61 14.91
CA SER A 78 20.13 15.75 14.42
C SER A 78 20.00 15.31 12.96
N GLN A 79 18.79 14.93 12.54
CA GLN A 79 18.54 14.59 11.14
C GLN A 79 18.54 15.88 10.28
N PRO A 80 19.28 15.93 9.16
CA PRO A 80 19.32 17.09 8.30
C PRO A 80 17.99 17.28 7.54
N PRO A 81 17.67 18.52 7.09
CA PRO A 81 16.51 18.75 6.23
C PRO A 81 16.66 18.05 4.87
N ALA A 82 15.53 17.76 4.22
CA ALA A 82 15.49 17.09 2.92
C ALA A 82 14.92 18.02 1.84
N SER A 83 15.55 18.05 0.67
CA SER A 83 15.18 18.96 -0.43
C SER A 83 14.05 18.45 -1.33
N ASN A 84 13.71 17.15 -1.26
CA ASN A 84 12.78 16.51 -2.19
C ASN A 84 11.85 15.46 -1.52
N MET A 85 11.59 15.59 -0.22
CA MET A 85 10.68 14.69 0.49
C MET A 85 9.23 14.99 0.11
N ARG A 86 8.58 14.08 -0.63
CA ARG A 86 7.18 14.20 -1.07
C ARG A 86 6.22 13.60 -0.05
N ALA A 87 4.96 14.05 -0.07
CA ALA A 87 3.87 13.32 0.56
C ALA A 87 3.71 11.93 -0.07
N LEU A 88 3.30 10.97 0.76
CA LEU A 88 2.82 9.66 0.32
C LEU A 88 1.46 9.80 -0.35
#